data_AF-A0A920LD05-F1
#
_entry.id   AF-A0A920LD05-F1
#
_cell.length_a   1.000
_cell.length_b   1.000
_cell.length_c   1.000
_cell.angle_alpha   90.00
_cell.angle_beta   90.00
_cell.angle_gamma   90.00
#
_symmetry.space_group_name_H-M   'P 1'
#
loop_
_entity.id
_entity.type
_entity.pdbx_description
1 polymer ?
#
loop_
_entity_poly.entity_id
_entity_poly.type
_entity_poly.pdbx_seq_one_letter_code
_entity_poly.pdbx_strand_id
1 'polypeptide(L)' 'MRYYFISSFFQSFFTNDEEIISSIFSTALTESKSYNWLDHISNQIGGRLSGSLEAQKAVEWSKSELRQTWI' A
#
# COMPACT_ATOMS: atom_id res chain seq x y z
N MET A 1 27.72 47.83 1.83
CA MET A 1 26.39 47.23 1.61
C MET A 1 26.49 46.29 0.41
N ARG A 2 26.61 44.97 0.62
CA ARG A 2 26.75 43.99 -0.47
C ARG A 2 25.43 43.22 -0.57
N TYR A 3 24.68 43.49 -1.62
CA TYR A 3 23.36 42.90 -1.86
C TYR A 3 23.52 41.43 -2.26
N TYR A 4 22.95 40.51 -1.48
CA TYR A 4 22.85 39.10 -1.83
C TYR A 4 21.61 38.90 -2.72
N PHE A 5 21.83 38.67 -4.01
CA PHE A 5 20.76 38.33 -4.95
C PHE A 5 20.46 36.84 -4.80
N ILE A 6 19.42 36.50 -4.03
CA ILE A 6 18.94 35.11 -3.92
C ILE A 6 18.08 34.84 -5.14
N SER A 7 18.64 34.12 -6.12
CA SER A 7 17.86 33.52 -7.20
C SER A 7 17.12 32.31 -6.62
N SER A 8 15.81 32.43 -6.44
CA SER A 8 14.95 31.28 -6.16
C SER A 8 14.86 30.41 -7.41
N PHE A 9 15.56 29.28 -7.40
CA PHE A 9 15.30 28.19 -8.33
C PHE A 9 13.97 27.54 -7.95
N PHE A 10 12.94 27.74 -8.77
CA PHE A 10 11.75 26.89 -8.75
C PHE A 10 12.08 25.62 -9.53
N GLN A 11 12.29 24.49 -8.84
CA GLN A 11 12.37 23.17 -9.46
C GLN A 11 10.95 22.70 -9.78
N SER A 12 10.58 22.63 -11.06
CA SER A 12 9.36 21.94 -11.49
C SER A 12 9.61 20.44 -11.48
N PHE A 13 8.99 19.71 -10.55
CA PHE A 13 8.96 18.24 -10.59
C PHE A 13 7.91 17.81 -11.63
N PHE A 14 8.36 17.47 -12.83
CA PHE A 14 7.53 16.74 -13.78
C PHE A 14 7.70 15.26 -13.50
N THR A 15 6.67 14.61 -12.95
CA THR A 15 6.63 13.16 -12.90
C THR A 15 6.11 12.64 -14.22
N ASN A 16 6.87 11.76 -14.89
CA ASN A 16 6.37 11.07 -16.07
C ASN A 16 5.38 9.98 -15.60
N ASP A 17 4.12 10.07 -16.02
CA ASP A 17 3.08 9.11 -15.67
C ASP A 17 3.47 7.67 -16.03
N GLU A 18 4.22 7.48 -17.13
CA GLU A 18 4.73 6.17 -17.54
C GLU A 18 5.66 5.55 -16.49
N GLU A 19 6.58 6.36 -15.94
CA GLU A 19 7.51 5.91 -14.90
C GLU A 19 6.78 5.58 -13.60
N ILE A 20 5.76 6.37 -13.24
CA ILE A 20 4.92 6.10 -12.07
C ILE A 20 4.17 4.78 -12.26
N ILE A 21 3.51 4.58 -13.40
CA ILE A 21 2.75 3.36 -13.66
C ILE A 21 3.67 2.13 -13.67
N SER A 22 4.84 2.23 -14.31
CA SER A 22 5.84 1.17 -14.34
C SER A 22 6.38 0.81 -12.94
N SER A 23 6.62 1.82 -12.09
CA SER A 23 7.07 1.59 -10.72
C SER A 23 5.99 0.95 -9.85
N ILE A 24 4.72 1.39 -9.93
CA ILE A 24 3.59 0.75 -9.24
C ILE A 24 3.51 -0.74 -9.62
N PHE A 25 3.60 -1.04 -10.93
CA PHE A 25 3.54 -2.41 -11.41
C PHE A 25 4.70 -3.26 -10.91
N SER A 26 5.92 -2.72 -10.96
CA SER A 26 7.12 -3.40 -10.48
C SER A 26 7.00 -3.70 -8.98
N THR A 27 6.66 -2.70 -8.17
CA THR A 27 6.45 -2.86 -6.72
C THR A 27 5.35 -3.86 -6.40
N ALA A 28 4.23 -3.85 -7.14
CA ALA A 28 3.15 -4.81 -6.94
C ALA A 28 3.57 -6.26 -7.21
N LEU A 29 4.57 -6.48 -8.06
CA LEU A 29 5.09 -7.82 -8.37
C LEU A 29 6.23 -8.25 -7.45
N THR A 30 7.05 -7.33 -6.95
CA THR A 30 8.26 -7.65 -6.17
C THR A 30 8.07 -7.51 -4.67
N GLU A 31 7.19 -6.61 -4.21
CA GLU A 31 7.05 -6.23 -2.80
C GLU A 31 5.64 -6.48 -2.23
N SER A 32 4.79 -7.17 -2.98
CA SER A 32 3.42 -7.45 -2.58
C SER A 32 3.32 -8.47 -1.43
N LYS A 33 2.37 -8.22 -0.52
CA LYS A 33 1.96 -9.15 0.55
C LYS A 33 0.81 -10.08 0.15
N SER A 34 0.32 -10.02 -1.09
CA SER A 34 -0.92 -10.69 -1.52
C SER A 34 -0.94 -12.20 -1.26
N TYR A 35 0.19 -12.89 -1.50
CA TYR A 35 0.26 -14.33 -1.23
C TYR A 35 0.22 -14.66 0.26
N ASN A 36 0.91 -13.89 1.10
CA ASN A 36 0.88 -14.08 2.55
C ASN A 36 -0.53 -13.82 3.12
N TRP A 37 -1.21 -12.79 2.61
CA TRP A 37 -2.60 -12.49 2.97
C TRP A 37 -3.56 -13.60 2.51
N LEU A 38 -3.39 -14.11 1.29
CA LEU A 38 -4.19 -15.22 0.78
C LEU A 38 -4.00 -16.48 1.63
N ASP A 39 -2.76 -16.82 1.97
CA ASP A 39 -2.43 -17.96 2.84
C ASP A 39 -3.10 -17.83 4.21
N HIS A 40 -2.99 -16.66 4.85
CA HIS A 40 -3.61 -16.42 6.14
C HIS A 40 -5.14 -16.57 6.08
N ILE A 41 -5.79 -15.91 5.13
CA ILE A 41 -7.24 -15.96 4.98
C ILE A 41 -7.72 -17.37 4.63
N SER A 42 -6.96 -18.12 3.83
CA SER A 42 -7.37 -19.45 3.35
C SER A 42 -7.11 -20.55 4.39
N ASN A 43 -5.93 -20.53 5.01
CA ASN A 43 -5.46 -21.63 5.87
C ASN A 43 -5.64 -21.35 7.36
N GLN A 44 -5.58 -20.09 7.81
CA GLN A 44 -5.75 -19.74 9.22
C GLN A 44 -7.20 -19.39 9.57
N ILE A 45 -7.91 -18.69 8.67
CA ILE A 45 -9.32 -18.30 8.90
C ILE A 45 -10.30 -19.34 8.34
N GLY A 46 -10.05 -19.85 7.13
CA GLY A 46 -10.88 -20.90 6.54
C GLY A 46 -12.20 -20.39 5.91
N GLY A 47 -13.26 -21.20 5.97
CA GLY A 47 -14.52 -20.97 5.23
C GLY A 47 -15.32 -19.78 5.75
N ARG A 48 -15.32 -18.67 5.01
CA ARG A 48 -15.99 -17.40 5.37
C ARG A 48 -17.45 -17.36 4.94
N LEU A 49 -18.26 -18.34 5.37
CA LEU A 49 -19.70 -18.31 5.10
C LEU A 49 -20.32 -17.09 5.79
N SER A 50 -21.12 -16.31 5.08
CA SER A 50 -21.72 -15.09 5.64
C SER A 50 -22.46 -15.34 6.96
N GLY A 51 -22.14 -14.55 7.98
CA GLY A 51 -22.70 -14.69 9.33
C GLY A 51 -22.01 -15.74 10.22
N SER A 52 -21.00 -16.45 9.71
CA SER A 52 -20.19 -17.37 10.51
C SER A 52 -19.13 -16.64 11.35
N LEU A 53 -18.55 -17.36 12.30
CA LEU A 53 -17.46 -16.87 13.13
C LEU A 53 -16.21 -16.55 12.29
N GLU A 54 -15.91 -17.36 11.28
CA GLU A 54 -14.80 -17.19 10.36
C GLU A 54 -14.96 -15.93 9.49
N ALA A 55 -16.20 -15.62 9.07
CA ALA A 55 -16.48 -14.38 8.36
C ALA A 55 -16.21 -13.15 9.24
N GLN A 56 -16.59 -13.19 10.53
CA GLN A 56 -16.25 -12.12 11.47
C GLN A 56 -14.74 -11.99 11.67
N LYS A 57 -14.04 -13.10 11.89
CA LYS A 57 -12.57 -13.13 12.03
C LYS A 57 -11.86 -12.54 10.80
N ALA A 58 -12.34 -12.83 9.59
CA ALA A 58 -11.79 -12.26 8.36
C ALA A 58 -11.92 -10.73 8.31
N VAL A 59 -13.05 -10.18 8.76
CA VAL A 59 -13.28 -8.73 8.82
C VAL A 59 -12.36 -8.08 9.86
N GLU A 60 -12.28 -8.67 11.06
CA GLU A 60 -11.43 -8.15 12.14
C GLU A 60 -9.95 -8.15 11.74
N TRP A 61 -9.48 -9.26 11.17
CA TRP A 61 -8.11 -9.38 10.66
C TRP A 61 -7.80 -8.38 9.55
N SER A 62 -8.70 -8.25 8.55
CA SER A 62 -8.50 -7.29 7.45
C SER A 62 -8.45 -5.85 7.96
N LYS A 63 -9.28 -5.52 8.96
CA LYS A 63 -9.26 -4.21 9.62
C LYS A 63 -7.97 -3.98 10.41
N SER A 64 -7.41 -5.01 11.06
CA SER A 64 -6.12 -4.88 11.74
C SER A 64 -4.95 -4.73 10.75
N GLU A 65 -4.93 -5.47 9.65
CA GLU A 65 -3.90 -5.36 8.60
C GLU A 65 -3.90 -3.98 7.95
N LEU A 66 -5.09 -3.47 7.62
CA LEU A 66 -5.24 -2.10 7.13
C LEU A 66 -4.74 -1.12 8.20
N ARG A 67 -5.15 -1.25 9.46
CA ARG A 67 -4.66 -0.33 10.49
C ARG A 67 -3.13 -0.39 10.64
N GLN A 68 -2.51 -1.56 10.62
CA GLN A 68 -1.06 -1.70 10.71
C GLN A 68 -0.34 -1.06 9.51
N THR A 69 -0.90 -1.21 8.30
CA THR A 69 -0.27 -0.67 7.08
C THR A 69 -0.37 0.86 7.00
N TRP A 70 -1.35 1.46 7.68
CA TRP A 70 -1.62 2.89 7.65
C TRP A 70 -0.95 3.69 8.79
N ILE A 71 -0.20 3.04 9.68
CA ILE A 71 0.58 3.67 10.77
C ILE A 71 2.07 3.44 10.47
#